data_AF-A0A256WPA3-F1
#
_entry.id   AF-A0A256WPA3-F1
#
_cell.length_a   1.000
_cell.length_b   1.000
_cell.length_c   1.000
_cell.angle_alpha   90.00
_cell.angle_beta   90.00
_cell.angle_gamma   90.00
#
_symmetry.space_group_name_H-M   'P 1'
#
loop_
_entity.id
_entity.type
_entity.pdbx_description
1 polymer ?
#
loop_
_entity_poly.entity_id
_entity_poly.type
_entity_poly.pdbx_seq_one_letter_code
_entity_poly.pdbx_strand_id
1 'polypeptide(L)'
;MPYLQYEADDELSLQRENMLKNAYLGLNLDTNYRSGKTIVEFNNTLFQFVSSNWIPESQKEVYKGFVQKVKNKDKASSVDIYLLEKPKESRKKEDYTALYLDKTKEIILHCKSQGFAYKEMAVLARNNKILNALAEFLISEDIPVVSSESLFVASSPTVQFILSLLRYVSYPKEGIYQSEIIKYLLDNEKIYGADMHQLSAFLLENRAEEELQYLWASLEVQLDIKTLQSLDAYELVEFLTQTFVNHSDYKLDVPEEFDAVKLMSFHKAKGLEFPVVINWFSQSQMAKPKNLPTMIWVNPQLATVPELKSFPFNVNKLKGTQLEEKYTQEIDLDHLDMLNLFYVANTRPTEKLFLLVDQYEAPKPSSKPKVSSDFRFDKMMHDFVLEAKLEIQEEGNYHFGEEISHRNDNGSEKQMGEALDIEICASESWKKNIAFSIDNSQEQLWAHAVEWGIKVHAILSEISTIDDVEKLKHHWVIKYHLNKEDLQWITQILYQIVEHPLLKPYYQAGVEVYNEKDIFGPKNGKKGVQRVDRMAITQDYCAIIDYKTGAPNQKDQQQVKDYKNIVSQIIPQKVKGFLVYLYEEIVVEDV
;
A
#
# COMPACT_ATOMS: atom_id res chain seq x y z
N MET A 1 27.40 -14.15 -14.01
CA MET A 1 27.58 -15.37 -13.19
C MET A 1 27.37 -15.01 -11.74
N PRO A 2 26.89 -15.91 -10.88
CA PRO A 2 26.88 -15.66 -9.43
C PRO A 2 28.32 -15.39 -8.97
N TYR A 3 28.53 -14.22 -8.38
CA TYR A 3 29.80 -13.77 -7.82
C TYR A 3 29.53 -13.38 -6.38
N LEU A 4 30.36 -13.87 -5.46
CA LEU A 4 30.31 -13.45 -4.05
C LEU A 4 31.33 -12.31 -3.90
N GLN A 5 30.95 -11.21 -3.23
CA GLN A 5 31.91 -10.18 -2.85
C GLN A 5 32.65 -10.64 -1.58
N TYR A 6 33.94 -10.91 -1.69
CA TYR A 6 34.85 -11.23 -0.56
C TYR A 6 36.28 -10.78 -0.88
N GLU A 7 37.13 -10.64 0.15
CA GLU A 7 38.56 -10.36 -0.04
C GLU A 7 39.24 -11.53 -0.76
N ALA A 8 40.18 -11.24 -1.67
CA ALA A 8 40.76 -12.20 -2.62
C ALA A 8 41.45 -13.44 -1.98
N ASP A 9 41.64 -13.46 -0.66
CA ASP A 9 42.37 -14.49 0.09
C ASP A 9 41.46 -15.42 0.94
N ASP A 10 40.13 -15.31 0.87
CA ASP A 10 39.23 -16.23 1.57
C ASP A 10 38.97 -17.51 0.75
N GLU A 11 39.79 -18.53 0.99
CA GLU A 11 39.75 -19.84 0.33
C GLU A 11 38.36 -20.51 0.43
N LEU A 12 37.63 -20.28 1.53
CA LEU A 12 36.28 -20.82 1.73
C LEU A 12 35.25 -20.15 0.81
N SER A 13 35.37 -18.83 0.62
CA SER A 13 34.48 -18.10 -0.29
C SER A 13 34.77 -18.41 -1.75
N LEU A 14 36.04 -18.65 -2.11
CA LEU A 14 36.42 -19.15 -3.43
C LEU A 14 35.82 -20.54 -3.71
N GLN A 15 35.86 -21.44 -2.72
CA GLN A 15 35.21 -22.75 -2.83
C GLN A 15 33.69 -22.61 -3.02
N ARG A 16 33.03 -21.72 -2.28
CA ARG A 16 31.59 -21.46 -2.39
C ARG A 16 31.20 -20.85 -3.74
N GLU A 17 31.98 -19.90 -4.25
CA GLU A 17 31.76 -19.32 -5.57
C GLU A 17 31.92 -20.38 -6.65
N ASN A 18 32.94 -21.25 -6.55
CA ASN A 18 33.12 -22.36 -7.47
C ASN A 18 31.96 -23.37 -7.40
N MET A 19 31.43 -23.66 -6.21
CA MET A 19 30.22 -24.47 -6.06
C MET A 19 29.02 -23.82 -6.76
N LEU A 20 28.81 -22.50 -6.58
CA LEU A 20 27.74 -21.76 -7.25
C LEU A 20 27.90 -21.77 -8.77
N LYS A 21 29.11 -21.53 -9.28
CA LYS A 21 29.41 -21.60 -10.72
C LYS A 21 29.17 -22.99 -11.29
N ASN A 22 29.57 -24.04 -10.58
CA ASN A 22 29.40 -25.42 -11.01
C ASN A 22 27.94 -25.89 -10.95
N ALA A 23 27.15 -25.38 -10.01
CA ALA A 23 25.72 -25.68 -9.88
C ALA A 23 24.82 -24.76 -10.73
N TYR A 24 25.35 -23.65 -11.24
CA TYR A 24 24.60 -22.68 -12.02
C TYR A 24 24.37 -23.19 -13.44
N LEU A 25 23.12 -23.51 -13.76
CA LEU A 25 22.66 -23.74 -15.12
C LEU A 25 21.91 -22.51 -15.61
N GLY A 26 22.60 -21.64 -16.36
CA GLY A 26 21.97 -20.47 -16.98
C GLY A 26 21.08 -20.89 -18.15
N LEU A 27 19.77 -20.74 -18.01
CA LEU A 27 18.83 -20.86 -19.12
C LEU A 27 18.57 -19.47 -19.70
N ASN A 28 18.98 -19.24 -20.94
CA ASN A 28 18.68 -18.01 -21.65
C ASN A 28 17.33 -18.12 -22.35
N LEU A 29 16.34 -17.35 -21.89
CA LEU A 29 15.02 -17.24 -22.53
C LEU A 29 15.10 -16.21 -23.66
N ASP A 30 15.61 -16.64 -24.80
CA ASP A 30 15.94 -15.79 -25.94
C ASP A 30 14.74 -15.40 -26.82
N THR A 31 13.54 -15.93 -26.56
CA THR A 31 12.39 -15.77 -27.46
C THR A 31 11.32 -14.88 -26.83
N ASN A 32 10.91 -13.83 -27.53
CA ASN A 32 9.83 -12.94 -27.15
C ASN A 32 8.49 -13.44 -27.71
N TYR A 33 7.59 -13.80 -26.81
CA TYR A 33 6.24 -14.32 -27.10
C TYR A 33 5.14 -13.26 -27.04
N ARG A 34 5.48 -12.05 -26.61
CA ARG A 34 4.52 -10.98 -26.29
C ARG A 34 4.39 -9.98 -27.43
N SER A 35 5.52 -9.38 -27.80
CA SER A 35 5.57 -8.21 -28.66
C SER A 35 5.59 -8.57 -30.14
N GLY A 36 4.98 -7.73 -30.97
CA GLY A 36 5.12 -7.82 -32.42
C GLY A 36 6.56 -7.63 -32.89
N LYS A 37 6.82 -8.06 -34.14
CA LYS A 37 8.15 -8.10 -34.75
C LYS A 37 8.89 -6.76 -34.67
N THR A 38 8.23 -5.66 -35.04
CA THR A 38 8.81 -4.32 -35.09
C THR A 38 9.32 -3.88 -33.72
N ILE A 39 8.56 -4.09 -32.65
CA ILE A 39 8.96 -3.73 -31.28
C ILE A 39 10.18 -4.55 -30.83
N VAL A 40 10.21 -5.85 -31.15
CA VAL A 40 11.34 -6.72 -30.79
C VAL A 40 12.61 -6.31 -31.54
N GLU A 41 12.50 -6.02 -32.83
CA GLU A 41 13.62 -5.54 -33.66
C GLU A 41 14.12 -4.19 -33.17
N PHE A 42 13.21 -3.25 -32.91
CA PHE A 42 13.53 -1.95 -32.32
C PHE A 42 14.31 -2.10 -31.01
N ASN A 43 13.80 -2.92 -30.08
CA ASN A 43 14.45 -3.14 -28.79
C ASN A 43 15.84 -3.75 -28.96
N ASN A 44 15.99 -4.76 -29.82
CA ASN A 44 17.31 -5.34 -30.09
C ASN A 44 18.29 -4.29 -30.61
N THR A 45 17.89 -3.45 -31.57
CA THR A 45 18.73 -2.37 -32.12
C THR A 45 19.09 -1.33 -31.05
N LEU A 46 18.11 -0.90 -30.26
CA LEU A 46 18.31 0.08 -29.18
C LEU A 46 19.26 -0.43 -28.09
N PHE A 47 19.01 -1.63 -27.55
CA PHE A 47 19.84 -2.15 -26.46
C PHE A 47 21.22 -2.60 -26.94
N GLN A 48 21.38 -2.96 -28.21
CA GLN A 48 22.69 -3.16 -28.82
C GLN A 48 23.48 -1.84 -28.89
N PHE A 49 22.86 -0.74 -29.36
CA PHE A 49 23.48 0.59 -29.37
C PHE A 49 23.89 1.03 -27.95
N VAL A 50 22.98 0.90 -26.99
CA VAL A 50 23.26 1.28 -25.59
C VAL A 50 24.42 0.46 -25.02
N SER A 51 24.42 -0.85 -25.22
CA SER A 51 25.49 -1.74 -24.75
C SER A 51 26.87 -1.40 -25.34
N SER A 52 26.91 -1.05 -26.63
CA SER A 52 28.16 -0.70 -27.31
C SER A 52 28.72 0.66 -26.89
N ASN A 53 27.85 1.66 -26.69
CA ASN A 53 28.25 3.07 -26.62
C ASN A 53 28.09 3.72 -25.23
N TRP A 54 27.24 3.18 -24.36
CA TRP A 54 26.80 3.86 -23.12
C TRP A 54 27.01 3.05 -21.83
N ILE A 55 27.47 1.80 -21.92
CA ILE A 55 27.74 0.94 -20.75
C ILE A 55 29.27 0.78 -20.55
N PRO A 56 29.78 0.91 -19.31
CA PRO A 56 31.19 0.64 -18.99
C PRO A 56 31.62 -0.78 -19.37
N GLU A 57 32.88 -0.96 -19.78
CA GLU A 57 33.41 -2.25 -20.25
C GLU A 57 33.20 -3.39 -19.23
N SER A 58 33.33 -3.09 -17.94
CA SER A 58 33.11 -4.04 -16.83
C SER A 58 31.69 -4.59 -16.75
N GLN A 59 30.71 -3.92 -17.36
CA GLN A 59 29.29 -4.27 -17.31
C GLN A 59 28.71 -4.67 -18.67
N LYS A 60 29.47 -4.56 -19.77
CA LYS A 60 29.00 -4.93 -21.12
C LYS A 60 28.57 -6.39 -21.22
N GLU A 61 29.16 -7.29 -20.42
CA GLU A 61 28.79 -8.70 -20.37
C GLU A 61 27.32 -8.93 -20.00
N VAL A 62 26.67 -7.98 -19.30
CA VAL A 62 25.24 -8.09 -18.93
C VAL A 62 24.32 -8.06 -20.16
N TYR A 63 24.70 -7.29 -21.18
CA TYR A 63 23.93 -7.13 -22.42
C TYR A 63 24.56 -7.84 -23.62
N LYS A 64 25.69 -8.53 -23.43
CA LYS A 64 26.39 -9.23 -24.50
C LYS A 64 25.59 -10.42 -24.99
N GLY A 65 25.29 -10.46 -26.28
CA GLY A 65 24.48 -11.52 -26.89
C GLY A 65 22.99 -11.44 -26.52
N PHE A 66 22.54 -10.33 -25.94
CA PHE A 66 21.14 -10.10 -25.61
C PHE A 66 20.36 -9.72 -26.87
N VAL A 67 19.91 -10.74 -27.61
CA VAL A 67 19.09 -10.59 -28.81
C VAL A 67 17.84 -11.45 -28.63
N GLN A 68 16.67 -10.81 -28.68
CA GLN A 68 15.40 -11.53 -28.61
C GLN A 68 14.95 -11.99 -30.00
N LYS A 69 14.58 -13.27 -30.10
CA LYS A 69 13.94 -13.87 -31.27
C LYS A 69 12.45 -13.54 -31.27
N VAL A 70 11.93 -13.22 -32.45
CA VAL A 70 10.50 -12.93 -32.66
C VAL A 70 9.72 -14.23 -32.80
N LYS A 71 8.74 -14.45 -31.93
CA LYS A 71 7.76 -15.54 -32.11
C LYS A 71 6.57 -15.10 -32.96
N ASN A 72 5.97 -13.95 -32.65
CA ASN A 72 4.74 -13.45 -33.29
C ASN A 72 5.09 -12.58 -34.50
N LYS A 73 5.50 -13.22 -35.60
CA LYS A 73 5.96 -12.51 -36.81
C LYS A 73 4.85 -11.73 -37.51
N ASP A 74 3.61 -12.18 -37.39
CA ASP A 74 2.45 -11.63 -38.10
C ASP A 74 1.71 -10.55 -37.32
N LYS A 75 2.08 -10.32 -36.04
CA LYS A 75 1.47 -9.28 -35.21
C LYS A 75 1.99 -7.92 -35.63
N ALA A 76 1.10 -7.10 -36.19
CA ALA A 76 1.38 -5.74 -36.60
C ALA A 76 1.84 -4.93 -35.37
N SER A 77 2.93 -4.18 -35.53
CA SER A 77 3.49 -3.38 -34.43
C SER A 77 4.25 -2.16 -34.93
N SER A 78 4.25 -1.09 -34.15
CA SER A 78 4.95 0.17 -34.45
C SER A 78 5.62 0.75 -33.20
N VAL A 79 6.66 1.56 -33.43
CA VAL A 79 7.34 2.32 -32.38
C VAL A 79 7.45 3.78 -32.81
N ASP A 80 7.09 4.68 -31.90
CA ASP A 80 7.17 6.13 -32.09
C ASP A 80 7.97 6.77 -30.96
N ILE A 81 8.90 7.66 -31.29
CA ILE A 81 9.76 8.38 -30.35
C ILE A 81 9.52 9.87 -30.50
N TYR A 82 9.10 10.51 -29.41
CA TYR A 82 8.92 11.95 -29.33
C TYR A 82 10.03 12.56 -28.47
N LEU A 83 10.86 13.38 -29.09
CA LEU A 83 11.84 14.24 -28.43
C LEU A 83 11.19 15.61 -28.17
N LEU A 84 10.84 15.89 -26.91
CA LEU A 84 10.05 17.06 -26.53
C LEU A 84 10.95 18.28 -26.28
N GLU A 85 10.79 19.35 -27.08
CA GLU A 85 11.49 20.63 -26.91
C GLU A 85 10.88 21.45 -25.77
N LYS A 86 11.70 22.12 -24.96
CA LYS A 86 11.20 23.11 -24.02
C LYS A 86 10.70 24.37 -24.74
N PRO A 87 9.65 25.04 -24.23
CA PRO A 87 9.29 26.35 -24.74
C PRO A 87 10.44 27.33 -24.48
N LYS A 88 10.92 28.01 -25.53
CA LYS A 88 12.10 28.92 -25.50
C LYS A 88 11.98 30.07 -24.48
N GLU A 89 10.77 30.36 -24.01
CA GLU A 89 10.46 31.45 -23.07
C GLU A 89 10.42 31.03 -21.60
N SER A 90 10.40 29.73 -21.29
CA SER A 90 10.22 29.26 -19.91
C SER A 90 11.52 28.77 -19.28
N ARG A 91 11.77 29.21 -18.04
CA ARG A 91 12.97 28.85 -17.24
C ARG A 91 12.66 27.84 -16.13
N LYS A 92 11.42 27.34 -16.02
CA LYS A 92 11.00 26.53 -14.89
C LYS A 92 11.14 25.04 -15.19
N LYS A 93 11.15 24.23 -14.12
CA LYS A 93 11.23 22.77 -14.22
C LYS A 93 9.85 22.14 -14.52
N GLU A 94 8.79 22.91 -14.28
CA GLU A 94 7.38 22.54 -14.47
C GLU A 94 6.98 22.40 -15.95
N ASP A 95 7.77 22.95 -16.89
CA ASP A 95 7.39 23.04 -18.31
C ASP A 95 7.42 21.69 -19.04
N TYR A 96 8.36 20.78 -18.72
CA TYR A 96 8.34 19.45 -19.32
C TYR A 96 7.11 18.67 -18.87
N THR A 97 6.69 18.79 -17.61
CA THR A 97 5.54 18.02 -17.12
C THR A 97 4.30 18.34 -17.95
N ALA A 98 4.00 19.62 -18.19
CA ALA A 98 2.88 20.02 -19.05
C ALA A 98 3.00 19.45 -20.48
N LEU A 99 4.16 19.58 -21.12
CA LEU A 99 4.37 19.04 -22.48
C LEU A 99 4.13 17.55 -22.58
N TYR A 100 4.59 16.80 -21.59
CA TYR A 100 4.38 15.36 -21.55
C TYR A 100 2.91 14.99 -21.27
N LEU A 101 2.21 15.75 -20.42
CA LEU A 101 0.78 15.58 -20.19
C LEU A 101 0.00 15.76 -21.51
N ASP A 102 0.23 16.88 -22.19
CA ASP A 102 -0.42 17.21 -23.46
C ASP A 102 -0.13 16.16 -24.54
N LYS A 103 1.14 15.79 -24.70
CA LYS A 103 1.53 14.77 -25.70
C LYS A 103 0.96 13.39 -25.34
N THR A 104 0.89 13.04 -24.05
CA THR A 104 0.26 11.78 -23.62
C THR A 104 -1.23 11.75 -24.00
N LYS A 105 -1.96 12.84 -23.76
CA LYS A 105 -3.36 12.98 -24.18
C LYS A 105 -3.50 12.84 -25.70
N GLU A 106 -2.67 13.54 -26.47
CA GLU A 106 -2.67 13.47 -27.94
C GLU A 106 -2.49 12.03 -28.43
N ILE A 107 -1.53 11.29 -27.88
CA ILE A 107 -1.29 9.89 -28.23
C ILE A 107 -2.48 9.00 -27.85
N ILE A 108 -3.06 9.18 -26.65
CA ILE A 108 -4.25 8.42 -26.22
C ILE A 108 -5.41 8.63 -27.19
N LEU A 109 -5.70 9.88 -27.55
CA LEU A 109 -6.79 10.21 -28.47
C LEU A 109 -6.51 9.70 -29.89
N HIS A 110 -5.26 9.78 -30.35
CA HIS A 110 -4.85 9.20 -31.62
C HIS A 110 -5.04 7.67 -31.65
N CYS A 111 -4.61 6.96 -30.61
CA CYS A 111 -4.84 5.52 -30.50
C CYS A 111 -6.34 5.17 -30.45
N LYS A 112 -7.15 5.99 -29.74
CA LYS A 112 -8.61 5.82 -29.71
C LYS A 112 -9.22 5.98 -31.11
N SER A 113 -8.73 6.94 -31.90
CA SER A 113 -9.16 7.13 -33.30
C SER A 113 -8.78 5.97 -34.22
N GLN A 114 -7.74 5.21 -33.85
CA GLN A 114 -7.29 4.00 -34.55
C GLN A 114 -7.99 2.71 -34.09
N GLY A 115 -8.94 2.81 -33.15
CA GLY A 115 -9.79 1.70 -32.71
C GLY A 115 -9.41 1.03 -31.39
N PHE A 116 -8.35 1.47 -30.71
CA PHE A 116 -7.95 0.91 -29.41
C PHE A 116 -8.89 1.35 -28.29
N ALA A 117 -9.26 0.43 -27.40
CA ALA A 117 -9.99 0.73 -26.17
C ALA A 117 -9.06 1.38 -25.12
N TYR A 118 -9.58 2.17 -24.19
CA TYR A 118 -8.76 2.77 -23.14
C TYR A 118 -8.12 1.71 -22.24
N LYS A 119 -8.83 0.61 -21.95
CA LYS A 119 -8.31 -0.54 -21.18
C LYS A 119 -7.09 -1.23 -21.80
N GLU A 120 -6.88 -1.03 -23.09
CA GLU A 120 -5.74 -1.57 -23.87
C GLU A 120 -4.51 -0.66 -23.82
N MET A 121 -4.65 0.52 -23.22
CA MET A 121 -3.59 1.52 -23.11
C MET A 121 -3.05 1.56 -21.69
N ALA A 122 -1.72 1.60 -21.58
CA ALA A 122 -1.04 1.88 -20.32
C ALA A 122 -0.03 3.02 -20.47
N VAL A 123 0.00 3.92 -19.49
CA VAL A 123 1.06 4.94 -19.36
C VAL A 123 1.97 4.56 -18.21
N LEU A 124 3.26 4.45 -18.51
CA LEU A 124 4.29 4.03 -17.56
C LEU A 124 5.24 5.18 -17.24
N ALA A 125 5.48 5.40 -15.95
CA ALA A 125 6.45 6.38 -15.47
C ALA A 125 7.27 5.83 -14.29
N ARG A 126 8.38 6.47 -13.93
CA ARG A 126 9.23 6.00 -12.81
C ARG A 126 8.67 6.36 -11.44
N ASN A 127 7.86 7.41 -11.33
CA ASN A 127 7.45 7.99 -10.05
C ASN A 127 5.93 8.22 -9.96
N ASN A 128 5.34 7.82 -8.83
CA ASN A 128 3.93 8.03 -8.50
C ASN A 128 3.50 9.49 -8.52
N LYS A 129 4.38 10.43 -8.13
CA LYS A 129 4.06 11.87 -8.22
C LYS A 129 3.68 12.29 -9.65
N ILE A 130 4.34 11.71 -10.65
CA ILE A 130 4.07 11.98 -12.07
C ILE A 130 2.77 11.30 -12.50
N LEU A 131 2.58 10.05 -12.07
CA LEU A 131 1.35 9.29 -12.37
C LEU A 131 0.10 9.95 -11.77
N ASN A 132 0.21 10.55 -10.58
CA ASN A 132 -0.90 11.26 -9.94
C ASN A 132 -1.24 12.56 -10.68
N ALA A 133 -0.22 13.36 -11.05
CA ALA A 133 -0.43 14.55 -11.87
C ALA A 133 -1.05 14.21 -13.24
N LEU A 134 -0.63 13.09 -13.84
CA LEU A 134 -1.20 12.58 -15.08
C LEU A 134 -2.65 12.13 -14.91
N ALA A 135 -2.95 11.43 -13.82
CA ALA A 135 -4.31 11.01 -13.52
C ALA A 135 -5.25 12.20 -13.35
N GLU A 136 -4.86 13.20 -12.54
CA GLU A 136 -5.63 14.43 -12.34
C GLU A 136 -5.88 15.15 -13.69
N PHE A 137 -4.83 15.30 -14.51
CA PHE A 137 -4.93 15.91 -15.83
C PHE A 137 -5.86 15.15 -16.76
N LEU A 138 -5.68 13.84 -16.92
CA LEU A 138 -6.51 13.04 -17.82
C LEU A 138 -7.98 12.99 -17.37
N ILE A 139 -8.25 12.94 -16.06
CA ILE A 139 -9.60 13.04 -15.52
C ILE A 139 -10.22 14.39 -15.85
N SER A 140 -9.48 15.49 -15.73
CA SER A 140 -9.97 16.83 -16.09
C SER A 140 -10.24 17.00 -17.59
N GLU A 141 -9.68 16.12 -18.41
CA GLU A 141 -9.86 16.07 -19.86
C GLU A 141 -10.88 14.99 -20.28
N ASP A 142 -11.70 14.51 -19.35
CA ASP A 142 -12.72 13.47 -19.52
C ASP A 142 -12.19 12.13 -20.06
N ILE A 143 -10.91 11.81 -19.78
CA ILE A 143 -10.29 10.53 -20.13
C ILE A 143 -10.31 9.62 -18.89
N PRO A 144 -10.97 8.44 -18.96
CA PRO A 144 -11.04 7.52 -17.83
C PRO A 144 -9.67 6.89 -17.56
N VAL A 145 -9.24 6.90 -16.30
CA VAL A 145 -7.94 6.36 -15.87
C VAL A 145 -8.08 5.47 -14.64
N VAL A 146 -7.20 4.47 -14.57
CA VAL A 146 -7.05 3.59 -13.40
C VAL A 146 -5.60 3.63 -12.96
N SER A 147 -5.35 4.08 -11.72
CA SER A 147 -4.03 4.01 -11.12
C SER A 147 -3.89 2.75 -10.28
N SER A 148 -2.76 2.06 -10.43
CA SER A 148 -2.36 0.93 -9.56
C SER A 148 -2.12 1.32 -8.10
N GLU A 149 -2.22 2.61 -7.77
CA GLU A 149 -2.37 3.09 -6.41
C GLU A 149 -3.79 3.62 -6.27
N SER A 150 -4.62 2.92 -5.50
CA SER A 150 -5.90 3.38 -4.94
C SER A 150 -5.75 4.61 -4.02
N LEU A 151 -4.68 5.40 -4.18
CA LEU A 151 -4.27 6.56 -3.39
C LEU A 151 -4.99 7.85 -3.82
N PHE A 152 -6.23 7.75 -4.29
CA PHE A 152 -7.14 8.89 -4.33
C PHE A 152 -8.01 8.96 -3.07
N VAL A 153 -8.11 7.88 -2.29
CA VAL A 153 -8.84 7.93 -1.02
C VAL A 153 -8.07 8.77 -0.01
N ALA A 154 -6.78 8.49 0.23
CA ALA A 154 -6.04 9.22 1.27
C ALA A 154 -5.67 10.67 0.90
N SER A 155 -5.68 11.06 -0.37
CA SER A 155 -5.46 12.46 -0.79
C SER A 155 -6.75 13.23 -1.04
N SER A 156 -7.90 12.54 -1.09
CA SER A 156 -9.20 13.18 -1.31
C SER A 156 -9.46 14.20 -0.20
N PRO A 157 -9.74 15.47 -0.55
CA PRO A 157 -10.15 16.49 0.41
C PRO A 157 -11.33 16.01 1.28
N THR A 158 -12.29 15.30 0.68
CA THR A 158 -13.46 14.74 1.36
C THR A 158 -13.08 13.67 2.39
N VAL A 159 -12.14 12.78 2.05
CA VAL A 159 -11.68 11.74 2.98
C VAL A 159 -10.81 12.33 4.09
N GLN A 160 -9.95 13.30 3.77
CA GLN A 160 -9.21 14.04 4.79
C GLN A 160 -10.15 14.75 5.76
N PHE A 161 -11.23 15.36 5.24
CA PHE A 161 -12.29 15.95 6.05
C PHE A 161 -12.97 14.93 6.98
N ILE A 162 -13.35 13.75 6.48
CA ILE A 162 -13.92 12.68 7.32
C ILE A 162 -12.92 12.23 8.38
N LEU A 163 -11.64 12.08 8.04
CA LEU A 163 -10.59 11.70 8.99
C LEU A 163 -10.40 12.78 10.07
N SER A 164 -10.43 14.06 9.72
CA SER A 164 -10.38 15.16 10.68
C SER A 164 -11.63 15.19 11.57
N LEU A 165 -12.82 14.85 11.05
CA LEU A 165 -14.04 14.67 11.84
C LEU A 165 -13.94 13.51 12.82
N LEU A 166 -13.48 12.33 12.37
CA LEU A 166 -13.27 11.17 13.24
C LEU A 166 -12.27 11.47 14.37
N ARG A 167 -11.18 12.17 14.03
CA ARG A 167 -10.18 12.62 15.02
C ARG A 167 -10.76 13.66 15.96
N TYR A 168 -11.58 14.58 15.47
CA TYR A 168 -12.26 15.57 16.31
C TYR A 168 -13.26 14.92 17.28
N VAL A 169 -14.06 13.95 16.82
CA VAL A 169 -14.99 13.19 17.68
C VAL A 169 -14.21 12.44 18.78
N SER A 170 -13.03 11.90 18.44
CA SER A 170 -12.17 11.17 19.39
C SER A 170 -11.40 12.09 20.35
N TYR A 171 -10.98 13.27 19.86
CA TYR A 171 -10.13 14.23 20.56
C TYR A 171 -10.66 15.66 20.42
N PRO A 172 -11.83 15.98 21.01
CA PRO A 172 -12.53 17.25 20.76
C PRO A 172 -11.80 18.49 21.31
N LYS A 173 -10.78 18.30 22.14
CA LYS A 173 -9.97 19.39 22.72
C LYS A 173 -8.75 19.75 21.87
N GLU A 174 -8.44 18.97 20.84
CA GLU A 174 -7.33 19.23 19.92
C GLU A 174 -7.77 20.18 18.81
N GLY A 175 -7.45 21.46 18.94
CA GLY A 175 -7.90 22.52 18.01
C GLY A 175 -7.38 22.38 16.57
N ILE A 176 -6.38 21.52 16.34
CA ILE A 176 -5.84 21.27 14.99
C ILE A 176 -6.88 20.60 14.08
N TYR A 177 -7.66 19.64 14.61
CA TYR A 177 -8.68 18.94 13.83
C TYR A 177 -9.87 19.86 13.51
N GLN A 178 -10.22 20.74 14.45
CA GLN A 178 -11.22 21.79 14.22
C GLN A 178 -10.79 22.74 13.09
N SER A 179 -9.51 23.13 13.09
CA SER A 179 -8.95 24.00 12.05
C SER A 179 -8.98 23.35 10.66
N GLU A 180 -8.69 22.05 10.57
CA GLU A 180 -8.79 21.28 9.32
C GLU A 180 -10.23 21.18 8.80
N ILE A 181 -11.19 20.91 9.69
CA ILE A 181 -12.63 20.85 9.37
C ILE A 181 -13.12 22.19 8.80
N ILE A 182 -12.78 23.29 9.48
CA ILE A 182 -13.24 24.63 9.11
C ILE A 182 -12.62 25.08 7.79
N LYS A 183 -11.32 24.80 7.60
CA LYS A 183 -10.65 25.06 6.33
C LYS A 183 -11.35 24.33 5.18
N TYR A 184 -11.67 23.05 5.34
CA TYR A 184 -12.37 22.28 4.31
C TYR A 184 -13.74 22.87 3.97
N LEU A 185 -14.53 23.27 4.97
CA LEU A 185 -15.86 23.85 4.77
C LEU A 185 -15.81 25.20 4.05
N LEU A 186 -14.77 26.02 4.30
CA LEU A 186 -14.54 27.28 3.61
C LEU A 186 -14.06 27.07 2.16
N ASP A 187 -13.07 26.19 1.96
CA ASP A 187 -12.50 25.91 0.64
C ASP A 187 -13.54 25.34 -0.34
N ASN A 188 -14.63 24.73 0.16
CA ASN A 188 -15.70 24.15 -0.64
C ASN A 188 -17.01 24.97 -0.63
N GLU A 189 -16.94 26.25 -0.24
CA GLU A 189 -18.08 27.19 -0.20
C GLU A 189 -19.32 26.69 0.56
N LYS A 190 -19.13 25.76 1.52
CA LYS A 190 -20.24 25.20 2.31
C LYS A 190 -20.74 26.19 3.36
N ILE A 191 -19.97 27.22 3.68
CA ILE A 191 -20.30 28.29 4.62
C ILE A 191 -20.15 29.64 3.90
N TYR A 192 -21.22 30.42 3.85
CA TYR A 192 -21.23 31.73 3.20
C TYR A 192 -20.98 32.89 4.18
N GLY A 193 -20.11 33.83 3.78
CA GLY A 193 -20.05 35.17 4.39
C GLY A 193 -19.06 35.37 5.53
N ALA A 194 -18.11 34.45 5.76
CA ALA A 194 -17.09 34.61 6.80
C ALA A 194 -15.67 34.52 6.22
N ASP A 195 -14.86 35.55 6.48
CA ASP A 195 -13.42 35.57 6.18
C ASP A 195 -12.68 34.59 7.10
N MET A 196 -11.71 33.83 6.54
CA MET A 196 -10.77 32.97 7.28
C MET A 196 -10.20 33.68 8.52
N HIS A 197 -9.89 34.97 8.43
CA HIS A 197 -9.37 35.75 9.55
C HIS A 197 -10.42 36.04 10.63
N GLN A 198 -11.69 36.22 10.27
CA GLN A 198 -12.77 36.48 11.23
C GLN A 198 -13.18 35.20 11.95
N LEU A 199 -13.28 34.08 11.23
CA LEU A 199 -13.53 32.76 11.82
C LEU A 199 -12.38 32.31 12.72
N SER A 200 -11.13 32.40 12.25
CA SER A 200 -9.97 32.03 13.08
C SER A 200 -9.80 32.91 14.33
N ALA A 201 -10.10 34.22 14.25
CA ALA A 201 -10.11 35.10 15.42
C ALA A 201 -11.24 34.73 16.41
N PHE A 202 -12.44 34.44 15.91
CA PHE A 202 -13.58 34.01 16.72
C PHE A 202 -13.33 32.69 17.47
N LEU A 203 -12.65 31.73 16.82
CA LEU A 203 -12.29 30.41 17.37
C LEU A 203 -11.11 30.47 18.36
N LEU A 204 -10.25 31.50 18.25
CA LEU A 204 -9.16 31.73 19.19
C LEU A 204 -9.64 32.41 20.48
N GLU A 205 -10.73 33.18 20.42
CA GLU A 205 -11.27 33.95 21.55
C GLU A 205 -12.27 33.16 22.41
N ASN A 206 -12.91 32.12 21.85
CA ASN A 206 -13.92 31.31 22.53
C ASN A 206 -13.42 29.87 22.74
N ARG A 207 -14.01 29.13 23.69
CA ARG A 207 -13.55 27.77 24.05
C ARG A 207 -14.30 26.70 23.23
N ALA A 208 -13.68 26.24 22.15
CA ALA A 208 -13.74 24.96 21.42
C ALA A 208 -15.01 24.07 21.35
N GLU A 209 -15.84 23.90 22.39
CA GLU A 209 -16.94 22.92 22.40
C GLU A 209 -18.29 23.50 21.90
N GLU A 210 -18.57 24.78 22.12
CA GLU A 210 -19.85 25.41 21.74
C GLU A 210 -19.88 25.93 20.28
N GLU A 211 -18.72 25.99 19.61
CA GLU A 211 -18.53 26.72 18.35
C GLU A 211 -18.86 25.90 17.10
N LEU A 212 -18.50 24.61 17.08
CA LEU A 212 -18.85 23.74 15.97
C LEU A 212 -20.34 23.47 15.91
N GLN A 213 -21.07 23.47 17.03
CA GLN A 213 -22.53 23.40 17.04
C GLN A 213 -23.17 24.55 16.25
N TYR A 214 -22.61 25.75 16.31
CA TYR A 214 -23.09 26.90 15.54
C TYR A 214 -22.81 26.71 14.03
N LEU A 215 -21.64 26.17 13.68
CA LEU A 215 -21.27 25.85 12.29
C LEU A 215 -22.15 24.72 11.73
N TRP A 216 -22.44 23.67 12.51
CA TRP A 216 -23.34 22.58 12.13
C TRP A 216 -24.76 23.07 11.89
N ALA A 217 -25.26 23.94 12.77
CA ALA A 217 -26.56 24.58 12.60
C ALA A 217 -26.63 25.39 11.28
N SER A 218 -25.54 26.05 10.89
CA SER A 218 -25.48 26.79 9.61
C SER A 218 -25.47 25.91 8.37
N LEU A 219 -25.09 24.64 8.51
CA LEU A 219 -25.09 23.62 7.44
C LEU A 219 -26.38 22.80 7.40
N GLU A 220 -27.38 23.13 8.23
CA GLU A 220 -28.60 22.34 8.47
C GLU A 220 -28.33 20.90 8.97
N VAL A 221 -27.11 20.61 9.42
CA VAL A 221 -26.75 19.29 9.96
C VAL A 221 -26.79 19.35 11.49
N GLN A 222 -27.60 18.52 12.14
CA GLN A 222 -27.57 18.39 13.60
C GLN A 222 -26.49 17.39 14.02
N LEU A 223 -25.26 17.88 14.24
CA LEU A 223 -24.17 17.08 14.79
C LEU A 223 -23.99 17.37 16.27
N ASP A 224 -24.46 16.44 17.11
CA ASP A 224 -24.10 16.42 18.52
C ASP A 224 -22.92 15.46 18.74
N ILE A 225 -21.79 16.01 19.22
CA ILE A 225 -20.56 15.26 19.47
C ILE A 225 -20.81 14.11 20.46
N LYS A 226 -21.66 14.30 21.46
CA LYS A 226 -21.96 13.24 22.44
C LYS A 226 -22.69 12.07 21.79
N THR A 227 -23.60 12.37 20.87
CA THR A 227 -24.28 11.36 20.05
C THR A 227 -23.30 10.65 19.12
N LEU A 228 -22.39 11.37 18.45
CA LEU A 228 -21.36 10.77 17.59
C LEU A 228 -20.37 9.90 18.35
N GLN A 229 -19.99 10.28 19.57
CA GLN A 229 -19.11 9.50 20.45
C GLN A 229 -19.78 8.21 20.96
N SER A 230 -21.11 8.13 20.90
CA SER A 230 -21.86 6.93 21.31
C SER A 230 -22.01 5.90 20.19
N LEU A 231 -21.70 6.28 18.94
CA LEU A 231 -21.70 5.37 17.79
C LEU A 231 -20.44 4.51 17.79
N ASP A 232 -20.56 3.28 17.29
CA ASP A 232 -19.37 2.49 17.00
C ASP A 232 -18.61 3.03 15.78
N ALA A 233 -17.38 2.56 15.58
CA ALA A 233 -16.52 3.08 14.52
C ALA A 233 -17.12 2.88 13.11
N TYR A 234 -17.94 1.84 12.90
CA TYR A 234 -18.58 1.60 11.63
C TYR A 234 -19.76 2.56 11.43
N GLU A 235 -20.66 2.64 12.40
CA GLU A 235 -21.83 3.54 12.37
C GLU A 235 -21.42 5.00 12.24
N LEU A 236 -20.36 5.40 12.96
CA LEU A 236 -19.82 6.74 12.87
C LEU A 236 -19.29 7.04 11.47
N VAL A 237 -18.53 6.13 10.87
CA VAL A 237 -18.02 6.30 9.51
C VAL A 237 -19.15 6.31 8.49
N GLU A 238 -20.14 5.42 8.62
CA GLU A 238 -21.30 5.37 7.73
C GLU A 238 -22.12 6.66 7.80
N PHE A 239 -22.43 7.13 9.02
CA PHE A 239 -23.17 8.36 9.23
C PHE A 239 -22.43 9.59 8.67
N LEU A 240 -21.12 9.72 8.94
CA LEU A 240 -20.32 10.81 8.38
C LEU A 240 -20.23 10.73 6.85
N THR A 241 -20.14 9.53 6.30
CA THR A 241 -20.10 9.32 4.85
C THR A 241 -21.44 9.70 4.20
N GLN A 242 -22.58 9.23 4.73
CA GLN A 242 -23.90 9.57 4.21
C GLN A 242 -24.22 11.07 4.34
N THR A 243 -23.72 11.73 5.39
CA THR A 243 -24.00 13.15 5.65
C THR A 243 -23.15 14.07 4.77
N PHE A 244 -21.90 13.70 4.48
CA PHE A 244 -20.91 14.60 3.89
C PHE A 244 -20.35 14.17 2.53
N VAL A 245 -20.56 12.92 2.12
CA VAL A 245 -20.08 12.38 0.83
C VAL A 245 -21.25 12.27 -0.13
N ASN A 246 -21.16 12.97 -1.26
CA ASN A 246 -22.13 12.80 -2.34
C ASN A 246 -21.93 11.42 -2.98
N HIS A 247 -23.04 10.76 -3.38
CA HIS A 247 -23.01 9.45 -4.02
C HIS A 247 -22.20 9.38 -5.34
N SER A 248 -21.75 10.51 -5.88
CA SER A 248 -20.82 10.59 -7.00
C SER A 248 -19.36 10.26 -6.66
N ASP A 249 -18.98 10.22 -5.38
CA ASP A 249 -17.58 10.10 -4.94
C ASP A 249 -17.17 8.68 -4.53
N TYR A 250 -18.07 7.70 -4.60
CA TYR A 250 -17.77 6.30 -4.31
C TYR A 250 -16.95 5.67 -5.44
N LYS A 251 -15.62 5.60 -5.28
CA LYS A 251 -14.74 4.74 -6.10
C LYS A 251 -14.49 3.42 -5.37
N LEU A 252 -15.27 2.40 -5.75
CA LEU A 252 -14.97 0.99 -5.43
C LEU A 252 -13.68 0.54 -6.15
N ASP A 253 -13.02 -0.48 -5.59
CA ASP A 253 -11.95 -1.21 -6.29
C ASP A 253 -12.36 -1.49 -7.73
N VAL A 254 -11.54 -1.04 -8.68
CA VAL A 254 -11.89 -1.05 -10.10
C VAL A 254 -11.73 -2.48 -10.63
N PRO A 255 -12.81 -3.23 -10.94
CA PRO A 255 -12.68 -4.49 -11.66
C PRO A 255 -11.98 -4.23 -13.00
N GLU A 256 -11.25 -5.24 -13.52
CA GLU A 256 -10.50 -5.18 -14.79
C GLU A 256 -11.37 -4.86 -16.04
N GLU A 257 -12.67 -4.65 -15.85
CA GLU A 257 -13.71 -4.46 -16.84
C GLU A 257 -13.95 -2.99 -17.25
N PHE A 258 -13.42 -2.00 -16.50
CA PHE A 258 -13.57 -0.59 -16.88
C PHE A 258 -12.71 -0.23 -18.10
N ASP A 259 -13.34 0.37 -19.12
CA ASP A 259 -12.64 0.92 -20.28
C ASP A 259 -11.86 2.19 -19.89
N ALA A 260 -10.68 2.02 -19.29
CA ALA A 260 -9.89 3.11 -18.72
C ALA A 260 -8.38 2.90 -18.90
N VAL A 261 -7.64 3.99 -19.11
CA VAL A 261 -6.19 3.97 -19.31
C VAL A 261 -5.48 3.62 -18.02
N LYS A 262 -4.58 2.63 -18.07
CA LYS A 262 -3.87 2.16 -16.86
C LYS A 262 -2.62 2.98 -16.59
N LEU A 263 -2.54 3.58 -15.41
CA LEU A 263 -1.41 4.39 -14.94
C LEU A 263 -0.62 3.59 -13.89
N MET A 264 0.64 3.27 -14.18
CA MET A 264 1.46 2.47 -13.28
C MET A 264 2.94 2.73 -13.41
N SER A 265 3.71 2.30 -12.41
CA SER A 265 5.15 2.43 -12.43
C SER A 265 5.82 1.33 -13.27
N PHE A 266 7.04 1.58 -13.76
CA PHE A 266 7.81 0.56 -14.50
C PHE A 266 7.94 -0.78 -13.75
N HIS A 267 8.06 -0.74 -12.42
CA HIS A 267 8.16 -1.94 -11.59
C HIS A 267 6.84 -2.71 -11.54
N LYS A 268 5.71 -2.01 -11.39
CA LYS A 268 4.37 -2.63 -11.34
C LYS A 268 3.95 -3.21 -12.68
N ALA A 269 4.46 -2.67 -13.79
CA ALA A 269 4.23 -3.22 -15.12
C ALA A 269 4.99 -4.56 -15.36
N LYS A 270 5.92 -4.95 -14.48
CA LYS A 270 6.69 -6.20 -14.65
C LYS A 270 5.76 -7.40 -14.60
N GLY A 271 5.81 -8.21 -15.66
CA GLY A 271 4.92 -9.37 -15.83
C GLY A 271 3.59 -9.05 -16.52
N LEU A 272 3.22 -7.77 -16.66
CA LEU A 272 2.04 -7.33 -17.39
C LEU A 272 2.37 -7.02 -18.86
N GLU A 273 1.33 -6.95 -19.69
CA GLU A 273 1.38 -6.58 -21.10
C GLU A 273 0.14 -5.81 -21.53
N PHE A 274 0.31 -4.92 -22.50
CA PHE A 274 -0.77 -4.07 -23.02
C PHE A 274 -0.61 -3.91 -24.53
N PRO A 275 -1.70 -3.85 -25.32
CA PRO A 275 -1.63 -3.50 -26.74
C PRO A 275 -0.86 -2.21 -26.99
N VAL A 276 -1.17 -1.15 -26.23
CA VAL A 276 -0.52 0.17 -26.35
C VAL A 276 0.18 0.53 -25.05
N VAL A 277 1.46 0.93 -25.15
CA VAL A 277 2.23 1.42 -24.00
C VAL A 277 2.87 2.77 -24.33
N ILE A 278 2.63 3.75 -23.46
CA ILE A 278 3.23 5.07 -23.51
C ILE A 278 4.23 5.20 -22.36
N ASN A 279 5.52 5.24 -22.69
CA ASN A 279 6.58 5.36 -21.70
C ASN A 279 7.04 6.80 -21.52
N TRP A 280 6.95 7.29 -20.29
CA TRP A 280 7.37 8.63 -19.90
C TRP A 280 8.82 8.62 -19.35
N PHE A 281 9.80 8.89 -20.20
CA PHE A 281 11.22 8.92 -19.84
C PHE A 281 11.85 10.32 -19.87
N SER A 282 11.52 11.15 -18.88
CA SER A 282 12.22 12.45 -18.75
C SER A 282 13.63 12.28 -18.17
N GLN A 283 14.58 13.14 -18.54
CA GLN A 283 15.94 13.17 -17.99
C GLN A 283 15.91 13.27 -16.47
N SER A 284 14.97 14.04 -15.91
CA SER A 284 14.83 14.18 -14.45
C SER A 284 14.46 12.88 -13.72
N GLN A 285 13.78 11.96 -14.41
CA GLN A 285 13.44 10.62 -13.90
C GLN A 285 14.59 9.64 -14.06
N MET A 286 15.42 9.81 -15.09
CA MET A 286 16.47 8.85 -15.46
C MET A 286 17.83 9.17 -14.84
N ALA A 287 18.15 10.45 -14.62
CA ALA A 287 19.48 10.91 -14.21
C ALA A 287 19.76 10.89 -12.70
N LYS A 288 18.71 10.91 -11.87
CA LYS A 288 18.91 10.98 -10.42
C LYS A 288 19.10 9.57 -9.87
N PRO A 289 20.26 9.27 -9.28
CA PRO A 289 20.43 8.02 -8.59
C PRO A 289 19.45 7.97 -7.42
N LYS A 290 18.62 6.92 -7.41
CA LYS A 290 17.56 6.73 -6.41
C LYS A 290 17.88 5.59 -5.45
N ASN A 291 18.67 4.61 -5.91
CA ASN A 291 18.91 3.37 -5.18
C ASN A 291 20.31 3.30 -4.58
N LEU A 292 21.04 4.43 -4.54
CA LEU A 292 22.36 4.44 -3.90
C LEU A 292 22.22 4.03 -2.43
N PRO A 293 22.92 2.99 -1.98
CA PRO A 293 22.96 2.64 -0.58
C PRO A 293 23.50 3.81 0.23
N THR A 294 22.84 4.13 1.34
CA THR A 294 23.27 5.25 2.19
C THR A 294 24.67 5.02 2.76
N MET A 295 25.00 3.76 3.04
CA MET A 295 26.30 3.33 3.57
C MET A 295 26.78 2.11 2.79
N ILE A 296 28.05 2.11 2.38
CA ILE A 296 28.73 0.94 1.82
C ILE A 296 29.91 0.55 2.70
N TRP A 297 30.13 -0.75 2.85
CA TRP A 297 31.28 -1.28 3.56
C TRP A 297 32.48 -1.33 2.62
N VAL A 298 33.53 -0.58 2.95
CA VAL A 298 34.74 -0.50 2.14
C VAL A 298 35.94 -0.75 3.03
N ASN A 299 36.91 -1.51 2.52
CA ASN A 299 38.24 -1.58 3.13
C ASN A 299 38.97 -0.25 2.81
N PRO A 300 39.19 0.63 3.79
CA PRO A 300 39.71 1.96 3.51
C PRO A 300 41.23 1.98 3.30
N GLN A 301 41.92 0.83 3.51
CA GLN A 301 43.36 0.68 3.36
C GLN A 301 44.18 1.81 4.03
N LEU A 302 43.74 2.26 5.21
CA LEU A 302 44.36 3.38 5.92
C LEU A 302 45.71 2.94 6.50
N ALA A 303 46.80 3.53 6.02
CA ALA A 303 48.14 3.29 6.55
C ALA A 303 48.26 3.58 8.07
N THR A 304 47.41 4.48 8.59
CA THR A 304 47.35 4.83 10.01
C THR A 304 46.67 3.78 10.89
N VAL A 305 45.78 2.95 10.31
CA VAL A 305 45.08 1.88 11.05
C VAL A 305 44.99 0.62 10.16
N PRO A 306 46.10 -0.12 10.00
CA PRO A 306 46.17 -1.27 9.09
C PRO A 306 45.22 -2.42 9.48
N GLU A 307 44.83 -2.50 10.75
CA GLU A 307 43.92 -3.53 11.28
C GLU A 307 42.47 -3.31 10.87
N LEU A 308 42.10 -2.09 10.44
CA LEU A 308 40.74 -1.76 10.04
C LEU A 308 40.44 -2.29 8.63
N LYS A 309 39.99 -3.54 8.55
CA LYS A 309 39.70 -4.24 7.29
C LYS A 309 38.41 -3.78 6.60
N SER A 310 37.46 -3.19 7.33
CA SER A 310 36.21 -2.72 6.74
C SER A 310 35.59 -1.62 7.60
N PHE A 311 35.06 -0.59 6.95
CA PHE A 311 34.36 0.51 7.61
C PHE A 311 33.20 1.00 6.73
N PRO A 312 32.04 1.37 7.31
CA PRO A 312 30.91 1.85 6.53
C PRO A 312 31.11 3.33 6.18
N PHE A 313 31.10 3.65 4.89
CA PHE A 313 31.18 5.01 4.38
C PHE A 313 29.88 5.43 3.71
N ASN A 314 29.54 6.71 3.85
CA ASN A 314 28.45 7.28 3.07
C ASN A 314 28.88 7.44 1.61
N VAL A 315 28.16 6.78 0.68
CA VAL A 315 28.53 6.75 -0.76
C VAL A 315 28.70 8.16 -1.32
N ASN A 316 27.80 9.09 -0.99
CA ASN A 316 27.85 10.46 -1.51
C ASN A 316 29.09 11.25 -1.05
N LYS A 317 29.76 10.80 0.03
CA LYS A 317 30.99 11.43 0.55
C LYS A 317 32.27 10.84 -0.03
N LEU A 318 32.18 9.79 -0.85
CA LEU A 318 33.35 9.13 -1.45
C LEU A 318 33.87 9.85 -2.71
N LYS A 319 33.05 10.69 -3.33
CA LYS A 319 33.43 11.48 -4.52
C LYS A 319 34.59 12.43 -4.19
N GLY A 320 35.64 12.43 -5.01
CA GLY A 320 36.85 13.24 -4.80
C GLY A 320 37.76 12.75 -3.66
N THR A 321 37.57 11.53 -3.18
CA THR A 321 38.44 10.89 -2.19
C THR A 321 39.27 9.79 -2.83
N GLN A 322 40.22 9.20 -2.08
CA GLN A 322 40.99 8.03 -2.55
C GLN A 322 40.11 6.80 -2.85
N LEU A 323 38.88 6.77 -2.33
CA LEU A 323 37.89 5.71 -2.54
C LEU A 323 36.85 6.06 -3.62
N GLU A 324 37.10 7.07 -4.45
CA GLU A 324 36.17 7.50 -5.52
C GLU A 324 35.81 6.38 -6.49
N GLU A 325 36.69 5.39 -6.70
CA GLU A 325 36.37 4.22 -7.52
C GLU A 325 35.12 3.47 -7.01
N LYS A 326 34.93 3.37 -5.68
CA LYS A 326 33.74 2.76 -5.09
C LYS A 326 32.49 3.59 -5.33
N TYR A 327 32.60 4.91 -5.30
CA TYR A 327 31.49 5.78 -5.69
C TYR A 327 31.08 5.54 -7.15
N THR A 328 32.05 5.51 -8.07
CA THR A 328 31.80 5.29 -9.50
C THR A 328 31.16 3.92 -9.75
N GLN A 329 31.64 2.86 -9.08
CA GLN A 329 31.06 1.52 -9.17
C GLN A 329 29.56 1.50 -8.77
N GLU A 330 29.20 2.15 -7.67
CA GLU A 330 27.79 2.23 -7.23
C GLU A 330 26.91 3.05 -8.19
N ILE A 331 27.45 4.13 -8.74
CA ILE A 331 26.76 4.94 -9.75
C ILE A 331 26.54 4.13 -11.03
N ASP A 332 27.54 3.39 -11.49
CA ASP A 332 27.41 2.53 -12.67
C ASP A 332 26.38 1.41 -12.46
N LEU A 333 26.28 0.86 -11.23
CA LEU A 333 25.23 -0.11 -10.88
C LEU A 333 23.82 0.51 -10.90
N ASP A 334 23.64 1.73 -10.36
CA ASP A 334 22.34 2.43 -10.44
C ASP A 334 21.97 2.75 -11.90
N HIS A 335 22.94 3.13 -12.74
CA HIS A 335 22.74 3.30 -14.18
C HIS A 335 22.31 1.98 -14.85
N LEU A 336 22.95 0.86 -14.51
CA LEU A 336 22.58 -0.45 -15.03
C LEU A 336 21.15 -0.84 -14.65
N ASP A 337 20.75 -0.60 -13.40
CA ASP A 337 19.39 -0.83 -12.93
C ASP A 337 18.37 0.05 -13.66
N MET A 338 18.73 1.30 -13.94
CA MET A 338 17.90 2.20 -14.73
C MET A 338 17.73 1.68 -16.18
N LEU A 339 18.79 1.16 -16.80
CA LEU A 339 18.70 0.53 -18.12
C LEU A 339 17.85 -0.76 -18.09
N ASN A 340 17.92 -1.53 -17.01
CA ASN A 340 17.06 -2.70 -16.82
C ASN A 340 15.57 -2.30 -16.73
N LEU A 341 15.26 -1.19 -16.04
CA LEU A 341 13.89 -0.65 -15.98
C LEU A 341 13.43 -0.13 -17.35
N PHE A 342 14.31 0.55 -18.07
CA PHE A 342 14.07 0.98 -19.45
C PHE A 342 13.72 -0.22 -20.35
N TYR A 343 14.49 -1.31 -20.22
CA TYR A 343 14.24 -2.57 -20.93
C TYR A 343 12.89 -3.20 -20.54
N VAL A 344 12.59 -3.28 -19.25
CA VAL A 344 11.30 -3.83 -18.78
C VAL A 344 10.14 -3.04 -19.38
N ALA A 345 10.20 -1.71 -19.35
CA ALA A 345 9.16 -0.84 -19.88
C ALA A 345 8.98 -0.99 -21.41
N ASN A 346 10.08 -1.04 -22.18
CA ASN A 346 10.00 -1.16 -23.65
C ASN A 346 9.56 -2.55 -24.14
N THR A 347 9.52 -3.54 -23.24
CA THR A 347 9.01 -4.90 -23.52
C THR A 347 7.59 -5.13 -23.02
N ARG A 348 6.89 -4.10 -22.51
CA ARG A 348 5.48 -4.19 -22.13
C ARG A 348 4.50 -4.15 -23.31
N PRO A 349 4.72 -3.39 -24.40
CA PRO A 349 3.73 -3.30 -25.46
C PRO A 349 3.68 -4.55 -26.33
N THR A 350 2.48 -4.87 -26.79
CA THR A 350 2.27 -5.92 -27.78
C THR A 350 2.17 -5.38 -29.21
N GLU A 351 1.63 -4.16 -29.40
CA GLU A 351 1.36 -3.56 -30.72
C GLU A 351 2.00 -2.18 -30.88
N LYS A 352 1.72 -1.21 -30.01
CA LYS A 352 2.28 0.14 -30.11
C LYS A 352 3.15 0.51 -28.92
N LEU A 353 4.38 0.92 -29.18
CA LEU A 353 5.29 1.51 -28.20
C LEU A 353 5.48 3.00 -28.49
N PHE A 354 5.14 3.84 -27.53
CA PHE A 354 5.42 5.27 -27.57
C PHE A 354 6.50 5.62 -26.55
N LEU A 355 7.57 6.31 -26.97
CA LEU A 355 8.63 6.79 -26.11
C LEU A 355 8.61 8.32 -26.05
N LEU A 356 8.32 8.88 -24.89
CA LEU A 356 8.40 10.32 -24.65
C LEU A 356 9.71 10.64 -23.93
N VAL A 357 10.57 11.46 -24.55
CA VAL A 357 11.92 11.78 -24.05
C VAL A 357 12.18 13.29 -24.14
N ASP A 358 12.90 13.84 -23.16
CA ASP A 358 13.36 15.23 -23.22
C ASP A 358 14.26 15.43 -24.45
N GLN A 359 14.05 16.49 -25.24
CA GLN A 359 15.00 16.83 -26.29
C GLN A 359 16.35 17.24 -25.70
N TYR A 360 17.43 16.66 -26.24
CA TYR A 360 18.78 16.98 -25.81
C TYR A 360 19.19 18.37 -26.31
N GLU A 361 19.49 19.27 -25.37
CA GLU A 361 20.11 20.56 -25.66
C GLU A 361 21.61 20.52 -25.29
N ALA A 362 22.46 20.83 -26.27
CA ALA A 362 23.89 20.97 -26.03
C ALA A 362 24.15 22.17 -25.09
N PRO A 363 25.03 22.03 -24.09
CA PRO A 363 25.36 23.13 -23.19
C PRO A 363 25.93 24.32 -23.96
N LYS A 364 25.50 25.54 -23.59
CA LYS A 364 25.97 26.77 -24.23
C LYS A 364 27.50 26.91 -24.04
N PRO A 365 28.24 27.38 -25.06
CA PRO A 365 29.71 27.43 -25.05
C PRO A 365 30.31 28.33 -23.94
N SER A 366 29.51 29.21 -23.31
CA SER A 366 29.94 30.12 -22.24
C SER A 366 29.78 29.58 -20.82
N SER A 367 29.16 28.41 -20.63
CA SER A 367 29.14 27.75 -19.32
C SER A 367 30.44 26.98 -19.09
N LYS A 368 31.14 27.24 -17.98
CA LYS A 368 32.27 26.41 -17.53
C LYS A 368 31.87 24.94 -17.67
N PRO A 369 32.71 24.05 -18.24
CA PRO A 369 32.37 22.64 -18.35
C PRO A 369 32.15 22.12 -16.93
N LYS A 370 30.89 22.00 -16.52
CA LYS A 370 30.54 21.16 -15.39
C LYS A 370 30.84 19.76 -15.91
N VAL A 371 31.93 19.19 -15.44
CA VAL A 371 32.19 17.75 -15.52
C VAL A 371 31.10 17.09 -14.67
N SER A 372 29.87 17.03 -15.18
CA SER A 372 28.86 16.15 -14.62
C SER A 372 29.15 14.79 -15.22
N SER A 373 29.77 13.94 -14.42
CA SER A 373 29.84 12.48 -14.53
C SER A 373 28.45 11.80 -14.57
N ASP A 374 27.39 12.54 -14.90
CA ASP A 374 26.01 12.14 -14.73
C ASP A 374 25.50 11.58 -16.05
N PHE A 375 24.92 10.39 -16.01
CA PHE A 375 24.31 9.76 -17.16
C PHE A 375 23.23 10.65 -17.79
N ARG A 376 23.37 10.92 -19.09
CA ARG A 376 22.46 11.75 -19.90
C ARG A 376 21.59 10.86 -20.78
N PHE A 377 20.45 10.43 -20.24
CA PHE A 377 19.47 9.61 -20.96
C PHE A 377 18.92 10.32 -22.20
N ASP A 378 18.63 11.61 -22.07
CA ASP A 378 18.22 12.48 -23.18
C ASP A 378 19.23 12.47 -24.33
N LYS A 379 20.52 12.62 -24.01
CA LYS A 379 21.61 12.54 -24.99
C LYS A 379 21.73 11.13 -25.60
N MET A 380 21.60 10.08 -24.80
CA MET A 380 21.64 8.69 -25.28
C MET A 380 20.57 8.43 -26.32
N MET A 381 19.33 8.85 -26.05
CA MET A 381 18.23 8.68 -26.99
C MET A 381 18.40 9.56 -28.23
N HIS A 382 18.88 10.80 -28.09
CA HIS A 382 19.22 11.66 -29.22
C HIS A 382 20.27 11.01 -30.14
N ASP A 383 21.37 10.51 -29.57
CA ASP A 383 22.45 9.88 -30.35
C ASP A 383 21.96 8.57 -31.01
N PHE A 384 21.11 7.80 -30.33
CA PHE A 384 20.47 6.61 -30.90
C PHE A 384 19.62 6.95 -32.13
N VAL A 385 18.75 7.95 -32.03
CA VAL A 385 17.85 8.35 -33.14
C VAL A 385 18.66 8.76 -34.38
N LEU A 386 19.79 9.47 -34.18
CA LEU A 386 20.70 9.84 -35.27
C LEU A 386 21.42 8.64 -35.90
N GLU A 387 21.86 7.68 -35.08
CA GLU A 387 22.57 6.49 -35.57
C GLU A 387 21.63 5.49 -36.26
N ALA A 388 20.44 5.28 -35.71
CA ALA A 388 19.43 4.36 -36.21
C ALA A 388 18.75 4.83 -37.51
N LYS A 389 18.93 6.11 -37.89
CA LYS A 389 18.35 6.74 -39.10
C LYS A 389 16.84 6.50 -39.22
N LEU A 390 16.13 6.71 -38.12
CA LEU A 390 14.69 6.54 -38.05
C LEU A 390 13.97 7.50 -39.01
N GLU A 391 12.79 7.10 -39.49
CA GLU A 391 11.97 7.95 -40.35
C GLU A 391 11.42 9.13 -39.54
N ILE A 392 11.56 10.34 -40.08
CA ILE A 392 11.09 11.56 -39.45
C ILE A 392 9.66 11.81 -39.94
N GLN A 393 8.68 11.78 -39.04
CA GLN A 393 7.30 12.16 -39.36
C GLN A 393 7.14 13.68 -39.28
N GLU A 394 7.60 14.27 -38.17
CA GLU A 394 7.60 15.70 -37.90
C GLU A 394 8.85 16.06 -37.07
N GLU A 395 9.16 17.35 -36.91
CA GLU A 395 10.31 17.77 -36.11
C GLU A 395 10.19 17.26 -34.66
N GLY A 396 11.12 16.40 -34.25
CA GLY A 396 11.11 15.75 -32.94
C GLY A 396 10.25 14.48 -32.83
N ASN A 397 9.59 14.02 -33.91
CA ASN A 397 8.83 12.76 -33.96
C ASN A 397 9.45 11.77 -34.95
N TYR A 398 9.85 10.60 -34.44
CA TYR A 398 10.55 9.56 -35.18
C TYR A 398 9.76 8.25 -35.13
N HIS A 399 9.61 7.61 -36.29
CA HIS A 399 8.86 6.38 -36.45
C HIS A 399 9.78 5.21 -36.82
N PHE A 400 9.44 4.03 -36.31
CA PHE A 400 10.07 2.77 -36.66
C PHE A 400 9.01 1.68 -36.89
N GLY A 401 8.96 1.18 -38.13
CA GLY A 401 7.98 0.20 -38.58
C GLY A 401 7.02 0.74 -39.63
N GLU A 402 5.92 0.03 -39.82
CA GLU A 402 4.79 0.50 -40.63
C GLU A 402 3.69 1.01 -39.69
N GLU A 403 2.91 2.00 -40.14
CA GLU A 403 1.78 2.49 -39.38
C GLU A 403 0.66 1.45 -39.33
N ILE A 404 0.17 1.17 -38.12
CA ILE A 404 -0.86 0.15 -37.89
C ILE A 404 -2.15 0.81 -37.43
N SER A 405 -3.25 0.37 -38.03
CA SER A 405 -4.61 0.55 -37.49
C SER A 405 -4.98 -0.70 -36.70
N HIS A 406 -5.73 -0.57 -35.61
CA HIS A 406 -6.16 -1.73 -34.84
C HIS A 406 -7.05 -2.59 -35.73
N ARG A 407 -6.56 -3.78 -36.11
CA ARG A 407 -7.44 -4.78 -36.72
C ARG A 407 -8.28 -5.31 -35.58
N ASN A 408 -9.58 -5.05 -35.61
CA ASN A 408 -10.51 -5.91 -34.89
C ASN A 408 -10.32 -7.32 -35.45
N ASP A 409 -9.47 -8.10 -34.80
CA ASP A 409 -9.72 -9.52 -34.78
C ASP A 409 -11.09 -9.65 -34.13
N ASN A 410 -12.12 -9.82 -34.96
CA ASN A 410 -13.35 -10.52 -34.60
C ASN A 410 -12.98 -12.00 -34.29
N GLY A 411 -12.03 -12.19 -33.39
CA GLY A 411 -11.51 -13.45 -32.88
C GLY A 411 -12.09 -13.65 -31.49
N SER A 412 -13.34 -14.09 -31.48
CA SER A 412 -14.20 -14.26 -30.31
C SER A 412 -14.36 -12.97 -29.48
N GLU A 413 -15.51 -12.30 -29.67
CA GLU A 413 -16.36 -12.17 -28.49
C GLU A 413 -16.31 -13.54 -27.83
N LYS A 414 -15.57 -13.70 -26.72
CA LYS A 414 -16.01 -14.68 -25.75
C LYS A 414 -17.47 -14.32 -25.63
N GLN A 415 -18.37 -15.19 -26.12
CA GLN A 415 -19.78 -15.08 -25.81
C GLN A 415 -19.76 -14.68 -24.36
N MET A 416 -20.28 -13.49 -24.08
CA MET A 416 -20.52 -13.05 -22.74
C MET A 416 -21.38 -14.18 -22.21
N GLY A 417 -20.74 -15.13 -21.53
CA GLY A 417 -21.43 -16.28 -20.98
C GLY A 417 -22.54 -15.61 -20.22
N GLU A 418 -23.80 -15.97 -20.58
CA GLU A 418 -25.01 -15.37 -20.02
C GLU A 418 -24.66 -14.93 -18.63
N ALA A 419 -24.68 -13.61 -18.37
CA ALA A 419 -24.28 -13.07 -17.10
C ALA A 419 -24.95 -13.99 -16.09
N LEU A 420 -24.17 -14.83 -15.43
CA LEU A 420 -24.71 -15.69 -14.41
C LEU A 420 -25.26 -14.64 -13.48
N ASP A 421 -26.59 -14.59 -13.36
CA ASP A 421 -27.21 -13.92 -12.24
C ASP A 421 -26.55 -14.60 -11.05
N ILE A 422 -25.46 -13.99 -10.58
CA ILE A 422 -24.91 -14.29 -9.30
C ILE A 422 -25.98 -13.70 -8.40
N GLU A 423 -27.01 -14.51 -8.12
CA GLU A 423 -27.76 -14.42 -6.89
C GLU A 423 -26.72 -14.13 -5.85
N ILE A 424 -26.78 -12.93 -5.28
CA ILE A 424 -25.84 -12.40 -4.30
C ILE A 424 -25.40 -13.57 -3.43
N CYS A 425 -24.21 -14.11 -3.71
CA CYS A 425 -23.68 -15.20 -2.93
C CYS A 425 -23.40 -14.51 -1.60
N ALA A 426 -24.29 -14.71 -0.63
CA ALA A 426 -24.04 -14.35 0.75
C ALA A 426 -22.62 -14.82 1.03
N SER A 427 -21.74 -13.88 1.38
CA SER A 427 -20.34 -14.18 1.68
C SER A 427 -20.34 -15.12 2.87
N GLU A 428 -20.36 -16.42 2.60
CA GLU A 428 -19.97 -17.41 3.57
C GLU A 428 -18.46 -17.29 3.69
N SER A 429 -17.98 -17.17 4.93
CA SER A 429 -16.55 -17.14 5.26
C SER A 429 -15.81 -18.19 4.43
N TRP A 430 -14.80 -17.78 3.66
CA TRP A 430 -13.98 -18.67 2.82
C TRP A 430 -13.42 -19.88 3.58
N LYS A 431 -13.33 -19.79 4.91
CA LYS A 431 -13.03 -20.92 5.81
C LYS A 431 -13.98 -22.11 5.66
N LYS A 432 -15.27 -21.89 5.38
CA LYS A 432 -16.28 -22.96 5.17
C LYS A 432 -16.07 -23.71 3.86
N ASN A 433 -15.43 -23.09 2.87
CA ASN A 433 -15.24 -23.65 1.53
C ASN A 433 -13.87 -24.33 1.35
N ILE A 434 -13.04 -24.34 2.38
CA ILE A 434 -11.83 -25.17 2.41
C ILE A 434 -12.23 -26.58 2.84
N ALA A 435 -12.64 -27.39 1.87
CA ALA A 435 -12.73 -28.83 2.04
C ALA A 435 -11.33 -29.43 1.84
N PHE A 436 -10.57 -29.56 2.94
CA PHE A 436 -9.44 -30.47 2.94
C PHE A 436 -9.99 -31.90 2.79
N SER A 437 -9.69 -32.55 1.68
CA SER A 437 -9.69 -34.01 1.64
C SER A 437 -8.57 -34.44 2.59
N ILE A 438 -8.88 -34.89 3.81
CA ILE A 438 -8.17 -35.90 4.62
C ILE A 438 -8.79 -36.00 6.05
N ASP A 439 -9.08 -37.25 6.42
CA ASP A 439 -9.37 -37.91 7.70
C ASP A 439 -9.80 -37.16 8.98
N ASN A 440 -10.90 -37.67 9.55
CA ASN A 440 -11.37 -37.49 10.92
C ASN A 440 -10.25 -37.64 11.98
N SER A 441 -9.87 -36.56 12.67
CA SER A 441 -9.31 -36.64 14.02
C SER A 441 -9.34 -35.26 14.73
N GLN A 442 -9.62 -35.27 16.03
CA GLN A 442 -9.55 -34.26 17.12
C GLN A 442 -9.14 -32.78 16.86
N GLU A 443 -8.34 -32.45 15.85
CA GLU A 443 -7.89 -31.09 15.56
C GLU A 443 -9.01 -30.13 15.11
N GLN A 444 -10.03 -30.61 14.39
CA GLN A 444 -11.20 -29.78 14.04
C GLN A 444 -12.03 -29.40 15.27
N LEU A 445 -12.21 -30.33 16.23
CA LEU A 445 -12.90 -30.06 17.49
C LEU A 445 -12.13 -29.02 18.34
N TRP A 446 -10.80 -29.13 18.36
CA TRP A 446 -9.95 -28.13 19.02
C TRP A 446 -10.07 -26.76 18.35
N ALA A 447 -9.92 -26.68 17.03
CA ALA A 447 -10.02 -25.40 16.31
C ALA A 447 -11.40 -24.73 16.49
N HIS A 448 -12.48 -25.51 16.49
CA HIS A 448 -13.82 -25.04 16.80
C HIS A 448 -13.93 -24.55 18.26
N ALA A 449 -13.45 -25.32 19.24
CA ALA A 449 -13.52 -24.96 20.66
C ALA A 449 -12.75 -23.67 20.98
N VAL A 450 -11.61 -23.43 20.32
CA VAL A 450 -10.81 -22.21 20.49
C VAL A 450 -11.51 -21.00 19.87
N GLU A 451 -12.06 -21.13 18.66
CA GLU A 451 -12.81 -20.05 18.02
C GLU A 451 -14.05 -19.66 18.86
N TRP A 452 -14.75 -20.65 19.40
CA TRP A 452 -15.91 -20.43 20.28
C TRP A 452 -15.53 -19.83 21.63
N GLY A 453 -14.46 -20.32 22.26
CA GLY A 453 -13.98 -19.75 23.52
C GLY A 453 -13.65 -18.26 23.40
N ILE A 454 -13.04 -17.83 22.28
CA ILE A 454 -12.75 -16.42 22.01
C ILE A 454 -14.04 -15.59 21.90
N LYS A 455 -15.07 -16.12 21.23
CA LYS A 455 -16.37 -15.44 21.09
C LYS A 455 -17.10 -15.31 22.42
N VAL A 456 -17.13 -16.37 23.22
CA VAL A 456 -17.77 -16.37 24.55
C VAL A 456 -17.05 -15.40 25.48
N HIS A 457 -15.71 -15.39 25.49
CA HIS A 457 -14.89 -14.43 26.24
C HIS A 457 -15.23 -12.98 25.87
N ALA A 458 -15.26 -12.68 24.57
CA ALA A 458 -15.60 -11.35 24.08
C ALA A 458 -17.02 -10.92 24.50
N ILE A 459 -18.00 -11.82 24.42
CA ILE A 459 -19.38 -11.55 24.85
C ILE A 459 -19.45 -11.32 26.37
N LEU A 460 -18.71 -12.08 27.18
CA LEU A 460 -18.64 -11.89 28.63
C LEU A 460 -18.08 -10.52 29.02
N SER A 461 -17.21 -9.92 28.21
CA SER A 461 -16.70 -8.57 28.42
C SER A 461 -17.78 -7.47 28.28
N GLU A 462 -18.88 -7.76 27.60
CA GLU A 462 -20.00 -6.83 27.40
C GLU A 462 -21.10 -6.98 28.46
N ILE A 463 -21.11 -8.10 29.18
CA ILE A 463 -22.14 -8.41 30.18
C ILE A 463 -21.75 -7.78 31.52
N SER A 464 -22.55 -6.85 32.01
CA SER A 464 -22.37 -6.30 33.37
C SER A 464 -23.29 -7.00 34.38
N THR A 465 -24.51 -7.29 33.97
CA THR A 465 -25.56 -7.90 34.80
C THR A 465 -26.23 -9.05 34.06
N ILE A 466 -26.97 -9.88 34.79
CA ILE A 466 -27.75 -10.99 34.20
C ILE A 466 -28.75 -10.52 33.15
N ASP A 467 -29.32 -9.32 33.30
CA ASP A 467 -30.29 -8.76 32.35
C ASP A 467 -29.67 -8.44 30.99
N ASP A 468 -28.35 -8.20 30.93
CA ASP A 468 -27.64 -7.88 29.69
C ASP A 468 -27.61 -9.09 28.75
N VAL A 469 -27.73 -10.32 29.29
CA VAL A 469 -27.79 -11.55 28.51
C VAL A 469 -28.98 -11.56 27.55
N GLU A 470 -30.12 -11.00 27.95
CA GLU A 470 -31.29 -10.89 27.07
C GLU A 470 -31.25 -9.61 26.23
N LYS A 471 -30.85 -8.48 26.82
CA LYS A 471 -30.85 -7.17 26.14
C LYS A 471 -29.89 -7.11 24.95
N LEU A 472 -28.74 -7.77 25.03
CA LEU A 472 -27.67 -7.66 24.04
C LEU A 472 -27.70 -8.77 22.98
N LYS A 473 -28.66 -9.71 23.00
CA LYS A 473 -28.71 -10.80 22.00
C LYS A 473 -28.75 -10.31 20.57
N HIS A 474 -29.58 -9.31 20.28
CA HIS A 474 -29.67 -8.73 18.94
C HIS A 474 -28.36 -8.06 18.52
N HIS A 475 -27.68 -7.39 19.46
CA HIS A 475 -26.36 -6.82 19.22
C HIS A 475 -25.34 -7.90 18.85
N TRP A 476 -25.32 -9.04 19.54
CA TRP A 476 -24.40 -10.13 19.27
C TRP A 476 -24.64 -10.84 17.93
N VAL A 477 -25.90 -10.99 17.52
CA VAL A 477 -26.24 -11.56 16.20
C VAL A 477 -25.62 -10.71 15.10
N ILE A 478 -25.75 -9.39 15.18
CA ILE A 478 -25.21 -8.46 14.19
C ILE A 478 -23.67 -8.43 14.27
N LYS A 479 -23.11 -8.21 15.45
CA LYS A 479 -21.67 -8.02 15.67
C LYS A 479 -20.85 -9.28 15.36
N TYR A 480 -21.31 -10.45 15.83
CA TYR A 480 -20.57 -11.71 15.72
C TYR A 480 -21.11 -12.63 14.63
N HIS A 481 -22.08 -12.18 13.83
CA HIS A 481 -22.67 -12.93 12.72
C HIS A 481 -23.21 -14.30 13.16
N LEU A 482 -23.86 -14.35 14.32
CA LEU A 482 -24.35 -15.59 14.93
C LEU A 482 -25.62 -16.08 14.23
N ASN A 483 -25.65 -17.36 13.87
CA ASN A 483 -26.89 -17.98 13.43
C ASN A 483 -27.79 -18.30 14.66
N LYS A 484 -29.01 -18.79 14.41
CA LYS A 484 -29.98 -19.08 15.47
C LYS A 484 -29.52 -20.20 16.43
N GLU A 485 -28.84 -21.22 15.93
CA GLU A 485 -28.32 -22.35 16.73
C GLU A 485 -27.16 -21.88 17.61
N ASP A 486 -26.25 -21.09 17.05
CA ASP A 486 -25.10 -20.50 17.75
C ASP A 486 -25.55 -19.58 18.89
N LEU A 487 -26.54 -18.72 18.63
CA LEU A 487 -27.09 -17.82 19.64
C LEU A 487 -27.73 -18.61 20.80
N GLN A 488 -28.49 -19.67 20.49
CA GLN A 488 -29.09 -20.53 21.50
C GLN A 488 -28.02 -21.20 22.37
N TRP A 489 -26.98 -21.75 21.74
CA TRP A 489 -25.89 -22.42 22.44
C TRP A 489 -25.06 -21.46 23.31
N ILE A 490 -24.66 -20.30 22.78
CA ILE A 490 -23.96 -19.26 23.56
C ILE A 490 -24.82 -18.82 24.74
N THR A 491 -26.11 -18.57 24.53
CA THR A 491 -27.02 -18.13 25.59
C THR A 491 -27.05 -19.15 26.74
N GLN A 492 -27.06 -20.45 26.43
CA GLN A 492 -27.01 -21.50 27.46
C GLN A 492 -25.72 -21.45 28.28
N ILE A 493 -24.58 -21.28 27.61
CA ILE A 493 -23.26 -21.14 28.27
C ILE A 493 -23.22 -19.90 29.16
N LEU A 494 -23.71 -18.76 28.67
CA LEU A 494 -23.75 -17.53 29.44
C LEU A 494 -24.60 -17.70 30.70
N TYR A 495 -25.77 -18.34 30.61
CA TYR A 495 -26.60 -18.64 31.76
C TYR A 495 -25.91 -19.57 32.78
N GLN A 496 -25.19 -20.59 32.30
CA GLN A 496 -24.41 -21.45 33.20
C GLN A 496 -23.34 -20.67 33.97
N ILE A 497 -22.78 -19.60 33.41
CA ILE A 497 -21.77 -18.75 34.07
C ILE A 497 -22.44 -17.74 35.01
N VAL A 498 -23.38 -16.93 34.51
CA VAL A 498 -23.97 -15.82 35.27
C VAL A 498 -24.90 -16.30 36.39
N GLU A 499 -25.45 -17.51 36.26
CA GLU A 499 -26.26 -18.13 37.33
C GLU A 499 -25.48 -19.12 38.20
N HIS A 500 -24.18 -19.35 37.92
CA HIS A 500 -23.36 -20.26 38.70
C HIS A 500 -23.37 -19.87 40.19
N PRO A 501 -23.55 -20.80 41.15
CA PRO A 501 -23.70 -20.47 42.56
C PRO A 501 -22.59 -19.58 43.16
N LEU A 502 -21.35 -19.75 42.69
CA LEU A 502 -20.20 -18.94 43.10
C LEU A 502 -20.13 -17.56 42.44
N LEU A 503 -20.65 -17.43 41.21
CA LEU A 503 -20.50 -16.21 40.39
C LEU A 503 -21.75 -15.33 40.39
N LYS A 504 -22.93 -15.92 40.62
CA LYS A 504 -24.24 -15.27 40.62
C LYS A 504 -24.31 -13.96 41.42
N PRO A 505 -23.70 -13.84 42.62
CA PRO A 505 -23.71 -12.58 43.37
C PRO A 505 -23.01 -11.42 42.62
N TYR A 506 -22.10 -11.72 41.69
CA TYR A 506 -21.27 -10.75 40.96
C TYR A 506 -21.84 -10.36 39.58
N TYR A 507 -23.05 -10.83 39.26
CA TYR A 507 -23.82 -10.47 38.07
C TYR A 507 -25.19 -9.86 38.41
N GLN A 508 -25.41 -9.48 39.68
CA GLN A 508 -26.65 -8.84 40.11
C GLN A 508 -26.65 -7.33 39.82
N ALA A 509 -27.84 -6.76 39.68
CA ALA A 509 -28.00 -5.31 39.59
C ALA A 509 -27.47 -4.62 40.87
N GLY A 510 -26.75 -3.51 40.69
CA GLY A 510 -26.15 -2.73 41.80
C GLY A 510 -24.73 -3.15 42.19
N VAL A 511 -24.15 -4.14 41.53
CA VAL A 511 -22.71 -4.47 41.63
C VAL A 511 -21.92 -3.52 40.72
N GLU A 512 -20.82 -2.97 41.23
CA GLU A 512 -19.92 -2.13 40.43
C GLU A 512 -18.97 -3.04 39.64
N VAL A 513 -19.02 -2.95 38.31
CA VAL A 513 -18.35 -3.92 37.42
C VAL A 513 -17.36 -3.21 36.51
N TYR A 514 -16.18 -3.82 36.39
CA TYR A 514 -15.08 -3.39 35.55
C TYR A 514 -14.62 -4.57 34.69
N ASN A 515 -15.09 -4.62 33.45
CA ASN A 515 -14.64 -5.61 32.46
C ASN A 515 -13.41 -5.08 31.69
N GLU A 516 -12.51 -5.99 31.29
CA GLU A 516 -11.33 -5.74 30.45
C GLU A 516 -10.45 -4.57 30.92
N LYS A 517 -10.16 -4.52 32.23
CA LYS A 517 -9.38 -3.42 32.83
C LYS A 517 -7.92 -3.78 33.03
N ASP A 518 -7.06 -2.86 32.61
CA ASP A 518 -5.62 -2.91 32.81
C ASP A 518 -5.27 -2.50 34.25
N ILE A 519 -4.62 -3.41 34.97
CA ILE A 519 -4.03 -3.19 36.28
C ILE A 519 -2.50 -3.14 36.17
N PHE A 520 -1.87 -2.23 36.91
CA PHE A 520 -0.42 -2.09 36.93
C PHE A 520 0.16 -2.83 38.14
N GLY A 521 1.06 -3.79 37.90
CA GLY A 521 1.66 -4.57 38.98
C GLY A 521 2.82 -5.46 38.55
N PRO A 522 3.42 -6.21 39.49
CA PRO A 522 4.48 -7.14 39.17
C PRO A 522 3.93 -8.33 38.37
N LYS A 523 4.37 -8.49 37.11
CA LYS A 523 4.16 -9.68 36.28
C LYS A 523 5.46 -10.49 36.29
N ASN A 524 5.45 -11.69 36.86
CA ASN A 524 6.66 -12.54 36.98
C ASN A 524 7.87 -11.80 37.61
N GLY A 525 7.64 -10.95 38.62
CA GLY A 525 8.70 -10.18 39.29
C GLY A 525 9.18 -8.92 38.56
N LYS A 526 8.58 -8.52 37.44
CA LYS A 526 8.87 -7.25 36.73
C LYS A 526 7.64 -6.35 36.68
N LYS A 527 7.81 -5.02 36.75
CA LYS A 527 6.69 -4.06 36.58
C LYS A 527 6.09 -4.23 35.18
N GLY A 528 4.78 -4.42 35.09
CA GLY A 528 4.07 -4.57 33.82
C GLY A 528 2.58 -4.27 33.96
N VAL A 529 1.92 -4.14 32.82
CA VAL A 529 0.47 -4.05 32.71
C VAL A 529 -0.10 -5.46 32.58
N GLN A 530 -1.15 -5.78 33.34
CA GLN A 530 -1.91 -7.02 33.22
C GLN A 530 -3.39 -6.68 33.07
N ARG A 531 -4.12 -7.42 32.25
CA ARG A 531 -5.54 -7.18 32.01
C ARG A 531 -6.38 -8.19 32.77
N VAL A 532 -7.30 -7.70 33.57
CA VAL A 532 -8.30 -8.52 34.27
C VAL A 532 -9.56 -8.55 33.43
N ASP A 533 -10.05 -9.75 33.11
CA ASP A 533 -11.25 -9.94 32.30
C ASP A 533 -12.47 -9.32 33.00
N ARG A 534 -12.65 -9.58 34.30
CA ARG A 534 -13.73 -9.00 35.10
C ARG A 534 -13.34 -8.76 36.55
N MET A 535 -13.65 -7.56 37.04
CA MET A 535 -13.59 -7.19 38.45
C MET A 535 -14.96 -6.66 38.90
N ALA A 536 -15.57 -7.33 39.88
CA ALA A 536 -16.92 -7.03 40.37
C ALA A 536 -16.90 -6.71 41.87
N ILE A 537 -17.28 -5.49 42.23
CA ILE A 537 -17.19 -4.95 43.58
C ILE A 537 -18.59 -4.89 44.20
N THR A 538 -18.74 -5.57 45.32
CA THR A 538 -19.92 -5.58 46.19
C THR A 538 -19.61 -4.82 47.49
N GLN A 539 -20.56 -4.72 48.41
CA GLN A 539 -20.33 -4.05 49.71
C GLN A 539 -19.20 -4.72 50.52
N ASP A 540 -19.14 -6.06 50.51
CA ASP A 540 -18.20 -6.83 51.35
C ASP A 540 -16.99 -7.40 50.60
N TYR A 541 -17.15 -7.67 49.29
CA TYR A 541 -16.17 -8.41 48.49
C TYR A 541 -15.90 -7.77 47.12
N CYS A 542 -14.67 -7.93 46.64
CA CYS A 542 -14.28 -7.69 45.25
C CYS A 542 -13.93 -9.03 44.60
N ALA A 543 -14.71 -9.48 43.61
CA ALA A 543 -14.43 -10.69 42.86
C ALA A 543 -13.65 -10.38 41.60
N ILE A 544 -12.56 -11.12 41.39
CA ILE A 544 -11.79 -11.16 40.16
C ILE A 544 -12.16 -12.45 39.44
N ILE A 545 -12.65 -12.35 38.21
CA ILE A 545 -13.07 -13.49 37.40
C ILE A 545 -12.24 -13.46 36.11
N ASP A 546 -11.57 -14.55 35.81
CA ASP A 546 -10.73 -14.71 34.62
C ASP A 546 -11.20 -15.95 33.83
N TYR A 547 -11.44 -15.79 32.54
CA TYR A 547 -12.04 -16.81 31.69
C TYR A 547 -10.97 -17.44 30.79
N LYS A 548 -10.88 -18.77 30.81
CA LYS A 548 -9.90 -19.53 30.03
C LYS A 548 -10.58 -20.41 29.00
N THR A 549 -10.08 -20.34 27.77
CA THR A 549 -10.61 -21.10 26.62
C THR A 549 -9.95 -22.46 26.42
N GLY A 550 -8.94 -22.80 27.23
CA GLY A 550 -8.20 -24.06 27.17
C GLY A 550 -8.36 -24.90 28.43
N ALA A 551 -7.69 -26.07 28.47
CA ALA A 551 -7.71 -26.96 29.62
C ALA A 551 -7.05 -26.34 30.87
N PRO A 552 -7.47 -26.73 32.10
CA PRO A 552 -6.91 -26.20 33.34
C PRO A 552 -5.39 -26.29 33.46
N ASN A 553 -4.76 -25.19 33.85
CA ASN A 553 -3.31 -25.09 34.02
C ASN A 553 -2.93 -24.31 35.30
N GLN A 554 -1.89 -24.77 35.99
CA GLN A 554 -1.33 -24.11 37.19
C GLN A 554 -0.91 -22.65 36.94
N LYS A 555 -0.55 -22.29 35.69
CA LYS A 555 -0.22 -20.90 35.34
C LYS A 555 -1.41 -19.95 35.52
N ASP A 556 -2.63 -20.42 35.25
CA ASP A 556 -3.85 -19.61 35.37
C ASP A 556 -4.15 -19.30 36.83
N GLN A 557 -3.96 -20.28 37.72
CA GLN A 557 -4.11 -20.09 39.16
C GLN A 557 -3.12 -19.07 39.72
N GLN A 558 -1.87 -19.08 39.23
CA GLN A 558 -0.89 -18.08 39.63
C GLN A 558 -1.27 -16.68 39.14
N GLN A 559 -1.80 -16.57 37.91
CA GLN A 559 -2.26 -15.29 37.36
C GLN A 559 -3.37 -14.66 38.22
N VAL A 560 -4.39 -15.43 38.61
CA VAL A 560 -5.47 -14.93 39.47
C VAL A 560 -4.97 -14.59 40.88
N LYS A 561 -4.02 -15.36 41.44
CA LYS A 561 -3.36 -15.00 42.71
C LYS A 561 -2.61 -13.67 42.62
N ASP A 562 -1.90 -13.44 41.52
CA ASP A 562 -1.21 -12.18 41.29
C ASP A 562 -2.20 -11.01 41.19
N TYR A 563 -3.34 -11.21 40.51
CA TYR A 563 -4.42 -10.22 40.46
C TYR A 563 -4.99 -9.91 41.85
N LYS A 564 -5.28 -10.94 42.65
CA LYS A 564 -5.76 -10.76 44.04
C LYS A 564 -4.78 -9.94 44.87
N ASN A 565 -3.48 -10.22 44.75
CA ASN A 565 -2.44 -9.52 45.49
C ASN A 565 -2.32 -8.04 45.10
N ILE A 566 -2.51 -7.70 43.82
CA ILE A 566 -2.49 -6.31 43.35
C ILE A 566 -3.76 -5.58 43.79
N VAL A 567 -4.93 -6.16 43.52
CA VAL A 567 -6.22 -5.51 43.79
C VAL A 567 -6.47 -5.33 45.29
N SER A 568 -6.01 -6.25 46.14
CA SER A 568 -6.13 -6.13 47.60
C SER A 568 -5.33 -4.97 48.21
N GLN A 569 -4.40 -4.38 47.47
CA GLN A 569 -3.69 -3.17 47.89
C GLN A 569 -4.42 -1.87 47.49
N ILE A 570 -5.37 -1.97 46.57
CA ILE A 570 -6.08 -0.83 45.98
C ILE A 570 -7.50 -0.72 46.53
N ILE A 571 -8.18 -1.85 46.71
CA ILE A 571 -9.59 -1.94 47.07
C ILE A 571 -9.73 -2.36 48.53
N PRO A 572 -10.57 -1.68 49.34
CA PRO A 572 -10.72 -1.98 50.77
C PRO A 572 -11.52 -3.27 51.07
N GLN A 573 -12.32 -3.76 50.12
CA GLN A 573 -13.10 -4.99 50.26
C GLN A 573 -12.23 -6.25 50.20
N LYS A 574 -12.74 -7.36 50.75
CA LYS A 574 -12.04 -8.66 50.68
C LYS A 574 -12.04 -9.18 49.24
N VAL A 575 -10.85 -9.49 48.71
CA VAL A 575 -10.71 -9.92 47.32
C VAL A 575 -10.85 -11.44 47.17
N LYS A 576 -11.75 -11.89 46.30
CA LYS A 576 -11.91 -13.30 45.86
C LYS A 576 -11.45 -13.46 44.42
N GLY A 577 -10.95 -14.63 44.06
CA GLY A 577 -10.52 -14.93 42.69
C GLY A 577 -11.19 -16.18 42.18
N PHE A 578 -11.70 -16.13 40.95
CA PHE A 578 -12.37 -17.23 40.30
C PHE A 578 -11.76 -17.45 38.92
N LEU A 579 -11.50 -18.71 38.58
CA LEU A 579 -11.16 -19.14 37.22
C LEU A 579 -12.37 -19.84 36.61
N VAL A 580 -12.71 -19.47 35.38
CA VAL A 580 -13.80 -20.09 34.63
C VAL A 580 -13.22 -20.71 33.36
N TYR A 581 -13.21 -22.04 33.31
CA TYR A 581 -12.80 -22.78 32.13
C TYR A 581 -14.00 -22.98 31.20
N LEU A 582 -13.83 -22.63 29.92
CA LEU A 582 -14.87 -22.67 28.88
C LEU A 582 -14.70 -23.87 27.93
N TYR A 583 -13.87 -24.86 28.28
CA TYR A 583 -13.50 -25.98 27.43
C TYR A 583 -14.25 -27.27 27.81
N GLU A 584 -15.00 -27.86 26.87
CA GLU A 584 -15.88 -29.04 27.01
C GLU A 584 -17.03 -28.89 28.02
N GLU A 585 -16.75 -28.52 29.27
CA GLU A 585 -17.71 -28.21 30.33
C GLU A 585 -17.29 -26.94 31.06
N ILE A 586 -18.27 -26.19 31.59
CA ILE A 586 -17.99 -24.98 32.37
C ILE A 586 -17.58 -25.37 33.78
N VAL A 587 -16.30 -25.17 34.09
CA VAL A 587 -15.74 -25.44 35.43
C VAL A 587 -15.36 -24.12 36.07
N VAL A 588 -15.84 -23.89 37.30
CA VAL A 588 -15.52 -22.70 38.10
C VAL A 588 -14.67 -23.11 39.30
N GLU A 589 -13.44 -22.61 39.37
CA GLU A 589 -12.52 -22.83 40.49
C GLU A 589 -12.41 -21.56 41.35
N ASP A 590 -12.41 -21.73 42.69
CA ASP A 590 -12.07 -20.67 43.66
C ASP A 590 -10.58 -20.78 44.00
N VAL A 591 -9.83 -19.67 43.80
CA VAL A 591 -8.35 -19.65 43.76
C VAL A 591 -7.74 -18.82 44.89
#